data_AF-A0A9X1LY23-F1
#
_entry.id   AF-A0A9X1LY23-F1
#
_cell.length_a   1.000
_cell.length_b   1.000
_cell.length_c   1.000
_cell.angle_alpha   90.00
_cell.angle_beta   90.00
_cell.angle_gamma   90.00
#
_symmetry.space_group_name_H-M   'P 1'
#
loop_
_entity.id
_entity.type
_entity.pdbx_description
1 polymer ?
#
loop_
_entity_poly.entity_id
_entity_poly.type
_entity_poly.pdbx_seq_one_letter_code
_entity_poly.pdbx_strand_id
1 'polypeptide(L)'
;PTPLAQVGIHDTGGTRALPDRVAIRQQPAHGRMNMPDKSTDDCKQQPGVIAPVVDLKRCEGKGNCVAVCPENVFEIRRIDKVDYLGLDLMHRLKQRVHGMKVAYTPNADACRSCGLCVTACPERAITLARTA
;
A
#
# COMPACT_ATOMS: atom_id res chain seq x y z
N PRO A 1 -52.90 -8.89 23.72
CA PRO A 1 -53.79 -7.74 24.03
C PRO A 1 -53.16 -6.82 25.09
N THR A 2 -52.85 -5.58 24.65
CA THR A 2 -52.47 -4.34 25.38
C THR A 2 -51.17 -4.27 26.21
N PRO A 3 -50.51 -3.09 26.32
CA PRO A 3 -50.50 -1.94 25.40
C PRO A 3 -49.11 -1.32 25.11
N LEU A 4 -49.16 -0.49 24.08
CA LEU A 4 -48.21 0.53 23.62
C LEU A 4 -47.75 1.49 24.74
N ALA A 5 -46.51 1.98 24.64
CA ALA A 5 -46.10 3.25 25.24
C ALA A 5 -45.27 4.06 24.23
N GLN A 6 -45.92 5.09 23.69
CA GLN A 6 -45.34 6.14 22.87
C GLN A 6 -44.62 7.18 23.74
N VAL A 7 -43.44 7.59 23.32
CA VAL A 7 -42.80 8.88 23.65
C VAL A 7 -42.58 9.53 22.29
N GLY A 8 -43.13 10.69 21.94
CA GLY A 8 -43.22 11.91 22.73
C GLY A 8 -42.34 12.94 22.01
N ILE A 9 -42.79 13.36 20.83
CA ILE A 9 -42.14 14.36 19.96
C ILE A 9 -42.37 15.76 20.54
N HIS A 10 -41.29 16.54 20.70
CA HIS A 10 -41.38 17.95 21.03
C HIS A 10 -40.99 18.77 19.81
N ASP A 11 -42.02 19.40 19.24
CA ASP A 11 -41.97 20.41 18.19
C ASP A 11 -41.84 21.78 18.86
N THR A 12 -40.80 22.55 18.53
CA THR A 12 -40.82 24.00 18.76
C THR A 12 -40.28 24.69 17.52
N GLY A 13 -41.21 25.25 16.76
CA GLY A 13 -40.96 26.08 15.60
C GLY A 13 -40.12 27.31 15.90
N GLY A 14 -39.36 27.71 14.89
CA GLY A 14 -38.60 28.96 14.86
C GLY A 14 -38.56 29.49 13.43
N THR A 15 -39.64 30.12 13.00
CA THR A 15 -39.68 30.93 11.76
C THR A 15 -38.84 32.19 11.96
N ARG A 16 -37.77 32.35 11.18
CA ARG A 16 -37.19 33.67 10.90
C ARG A 16 -36.84 33.79 9.41
N ALA A 17 -37.35 34.89 8.85
CA ALA A 17 -37.34 35.26 7.45
C ALA A 17 -35.93 35.55 6.88
N LEU A 18 -35.84 35.43 5.54
CA LEU A 18 -34.72 35.84 4.68
C LEU A 18 -34.31 37.30 4.90
N PRO A 19 -33.10 37.68 4.44
CA PRO A 19 -33.11 38.49 3.23
C PRO A 19 -32.01 38.16 2.19
N ASP A 20 -32.35 38.57 0.98
CA ASP A 20 -31.50 39.03 -0.12
C ASP A 20 -30.76 38.03 -1.02
N ARG A 21 -31.42 37.84 -2.17
CA ARG A 21 -30.91 37.39 -3.46
C ARG A 21 -29.69 38.20 -3.88
N VAL A 22 -28.51 37.63 -3.71
CA VAL A 22 -27.34 38.01 -4.53
C VAL A 22 -27.42 37.23 -5.84
N ALA A 23 -27.71 37.95 -6.92
CA ALA A 23 -27.63 37.42 -8.29
C ALA A 23 -26.17 37.14 -8.63
N ILE A 24 -25.74 35.88 -8.52
CA ILE A 24 -24.45 35.45 -9.04
C ILE A 24 -24.62 35.09 -10.52
N ARG A 25 -23.89 35.84 -11.34
CA ARG A 25 -23.77 35.73 -12.79
C ARG A 25 -22.78 34.60 -13.14
N GLN A 26 -23.08 33.88 -14.23
CA GLN A 26 -22.15 33.18 -15.15
C GLN A 26 -21.64 31.80 -14.64
N GLN A 27 -21.56 30.71 -15.43
CA GLN A 27 -21.02 30.55 -16.80
C GLN A 27 -21.62 29.31 -17.55
N PRO A 28 -21.50 29.26 -18.90
CA PRO A 28 -22.09 28.24 -19.76
C PRO A 28 -21.27 26.94 -19.88
N ALA A 29 -21.88 25.95 -20.53
CA ALA A 29 -21.42 24.58 -20.78
C ALA A 29 -19.91 24.39 -21.02
N HIS A 30 -19.25 23.67 -20.11
CA HIS A 30 -18.07 22.88 -20.48
C HIS A 30 -18.55 21.49 -20.90
N GLY A 31 -18.27 21.16 -22.17
CA GLY A 31 -18.62 19.90 -22.81
C GLY A 31 -18.13 18.70 -22.00
N ARG A 32 -19.02 17.70 -21.90
CA ARG A 32 -18.74 16.40 -21.33
C ARG A 32 -17.79 15.67 -22.28
N MET A 33 -16.48 15.84 -22.09
CA MET A 33 -15.51 14.99 -22.77
C MET A 33 -15.60 13.61 -22.14
N ASN A 34 -16.15 12.64 -22.88
CA ASN A 34 -16.06 11.23 -22.54
C ASN A 34 -14.58 10.83 -22.66
N MET A 35 -13.84 10.88 -21.55
CA MET A 35 -12.57 10.16 -21.46
C MET A 35 -12.91 8.67 -21.45
N PRO A 36 -12.29 7.84 -22.30
CA PRO A 36 -12.28 6.41 -22.07
C PRO A 36 -11.72 6.20 -20.67
N ASP A 37 -12.46 5.49 -19.83
CA ASP A 37 -12.00 5.03 -18.53
C ASP A 37 -10.74 4.21 -18.77
N LYS A 38 -9.58 4.87 -18.65
CA LYS A 38 -8.29 4.21 -18.74
C LYS A 38 -8.06 3.66 -17.35
N SER A 39 -8.76 2.57 -17.06
CA SER A 39 -8.69 1.81 -15.82
C SER A 39 -7.22 1.64 -15.41
N THR A 40 -6.81 2.39 -14.40
CA THR A 40 -5.46 2.39 -13.84
C THR A 40 -5.20 1.18 -12.92
N ASP A 41 -6.12 0.22 -12.87
CA ASP A 41 -6.05 -0.91 -11.94
C ASP A 41 -5.21 -2.09 -12.45
N ASP A 42 -4.82 -2.13 -13.74
CA ASP A 42 -4.24 -3.33 -14.35
C ASP A 42 -2.85 -3.14 -15.00
N CYS A 43 -1.99 -2.28 -14.45
CA CYS A 43 -0.56 -2.35 -14.80
C CYS A 43 0.19 -3.44 -14.00
N LYS A 44 -0.40 -4.63 -13.88
CA LYS A 44 0.28 -5.83 -13.39
C LYS A 44 0.95 -6.53 -14.57
N GLN A 45 2.27 -6.70 -14.53
CA GLN A 45 2.97 -7.47 -15.56
C GLN A 45 2.61 -8.95 -15.45
N GLN A 46 2.87 -9.70 -16.53
CA GLN A 46 2.86 -11.16 -16.45
C GLN A 46 3.78 -11.61 -15.30
N PRO A 47 3.34 -12.58 -14.48
CA PRO A 47 4.15 -13.10 -13.38
C PRO A 47 5.54 -13.49 -13.85
N GLY A 48 6.54 -13.11 -13.07
CA GLY A 48 7.90 -13.59 -13.24
C GLY A 48 8.73 -12.85 -14.29
N VAL A 49 8.19 -11.88 -15.03
CA VAL A 49 9.00 -11.00 -15.92
C VAL A 49 9.86 -10.02 -15.13
N ILE A 50 9.35 -9.59 -13.97
CA ILE A 50 10.01 -8.67 -13.05
C ILE A 50 9.92 -9.28 -11.65
N ALA A 51 11.07 -9.38 -10.98
CA ALA A 51 11.18 -9.90 -9.63
C ALA A 51 11.74 -8.83 -8.66
N PRO A 52 11.39 -8.91 -7.37
CA PRO A 52 12.04 -8.08 -6.36
C PRO A 52 13.46 -8.57 -6.07
N VAL A 53 14.38 -7.63 -5.97
CA VAL A 53 15.75 -7.85 -5.49
C VAL A 53 15.85 -7.24 -4.10
N VAL A 54 16.27 -8.05 -3.13
CA VAL A 54 16.45 -7.61 -1.73
C VAL A 54 17.93 -7.42 -1.44
N ASP A 55 18.31 -6.21 -1.03
CA ASP A 55 19.64 -5.91 -0.52
C ASP A 55 19.77 -6.36 0.95
N LEU A 56 20.44 -7.49 1.16
CA LEU A 56 20.66 -8.08 2.49
C LEU A 56 21.60 -7.25 3.38
N LYS A 57 22.35 -6.30 2.84
CA LYS A 57 23.15 -5.34 3.62
C LYS A 57 22.27 -4.28 4.28
N ARG A 58 21.10 -4.00 3.69
CA ARG A 58 20.15 -2.98 4.17
C ARG A 58 18.96 -3.56 4.91
N CYS A 59 18.48 -4.74 4.51
CA CYS A 59 17.26 -5.34 5.04
C CYS A 59 17.36 -5.68 6.53
N GLU A 60 16.43 -5.15 7.33
CA GLU A 60 16.31 -5.42 8.77
C GLU A 60 15.20 -6.41 9.15
N GLY A 61 14.58 -7.08 8.17
CA GLY A 61 13.56 -8.09 8.45
C GLY A 61 12.28 -7.58 9.12
N LYS A 62 11.91 -6.30 8.91
CA LYS A 62 10.70 -5.68 9.51
C LYS A 62 9.37 -6.32 9.06
N GLY A 63 9.35 -7.00 7.91
CA GLY A 63 8.18 -7.74 7.44
C GLY A 63 7.11 -6.94 6.69
N ASN A 64 7.25 -5.62 6.52
CA ASN A 64 6.28 -4.81 5.75
C ASN A 64 6.06 -5.35 4.33
N CYS A 65 7.11 -5.86 3.67
CA CYS A 65 7.00 -6.45 2.34
C CYS A 65 6.08 -7.68 2.30
N VAL A 66 6.07 -8.51 3.36
CA VAL A 66 5.16 -9.66 3.46
C VAL A 66 3.72 -9.16 3.61
N ALA A 67 3.50 -8.18 4.48
CA ALA A 67 2.16 -7.66 4.76
C ALA A 67 1.49 -7.01 3.53
N VAL A 68 2.27 -6.38 2.65
CA VAL A 68 1.72 -5.64 1.49
C VAL A 68 1.77 -6.42 0.18
N CYS A 69 2.45 -7.57 0.11
CA CYS A 69 2.61 -8.30 -1.15
C CYS A 69 1.37 -9.17 -1.42
N PRO A 70 0.57 -8.88 -2.46
CA PRO A 70 -0.64 -9.65 -2.74
C PRO A 70 -0.34 -11.06 -3.26
N GLU A 71 0.85 -11.29 -3.81
CA GLU A 71 1.25 -12.56 -4.43
C GLU A 71 2.11 -13.43 -3.49
N ASN A 72 2.28 -13.05 -2.22
CA ASN A 72 3.08 -13.79 -1.24
C ASN A 72 4.51 -14.13 -1.72
N VAL A 73 5.17 -13.18 -2.38
CA VAL A 73 6.52 -13.34 -2.93
C VAL A 73 7.58 -13.47 -1.83
N PHE A 74 7.38 -12.81 -0.70
CA PHE A 74 8.38 -12.62 0.33
C PHE A 74 8.20 -13.59 1.51
N GLU A 75 9.32 -13.97 2.11
CA GLU A 75 9.38 -14.68 3.38
C GLU A 75 10.37 -13.98 4.33
N ILE A 76 9.96 -13.69 5.57
CA ILE A 76 10.88 -13.22 6.62
C ILE A 76 11.40 -14.43 7.39
N ARG A 77 12.69 -14.69 7.27
CA ARG A 77 13.38 -15.75 8.00
C ARG A 77 14.74 -15.28 8.50
N ARG A 78 15.42 -16.12 9.29
CA ARG A 78 16.80 -15.85 9.67
C ARG A 78 17.69 -15.79 8.44
N ILE A 79 18.66 -14.89 8.47
CA ILE A 79 19.68 -14.82 7.42
C ILE A 79 20.48 -16.12 7.36
N ASP A 80 20.70 -16.64 6.15
CA ASP A 80 21.50 -17.83 5.95
C ASP A 80 22.97 -17.56 6.25
N LYS A 81 23.69 -18.61 6.67
CA LYS A 81 25.11 -18.49 7.02
C LYS A 81 25.94 -17.97 5.85
N VAL A 82 25.67 -18.41 4.63
CA VAL A 82 26.41 -17.99 3.43
C VAL A 82 26.24 -16.50 3.19
N ASP A 83 25.00 -16.01 3.19
CA ASP A 83 24.70 -14.59 3.00
C ASP A 83 25.28 -13.73 4.11
N TYR A 84 25.14 -14.18 5.37
CA TYR A 84 25.71 -13.49 6.52
C TYR A 84 27.24 -13.36 6.44
N LEU A 85 27.92 -14.40 5.95
CA LEU A 85 29.36 -14.36 5.71
C LEU A 85 29.73 -13.45 4.53
N GLY A 86 28.83 -13.25 3.57
CA GLY A 86 28.98 -12.26 2.50
C GLY A 86 28.83 -10.80 2.95
N LEU A 87 28.33 -10.56 4.18
CA LEU A 87 28.20 -9.20 4.73
C LEU A 87 29.53 -8.69 5.30
N ASP A 88 29.77 -7.39 5.14
CA ASP A 88 30.88 -6.67 5.78
C ASP A 88 30.67 -6.55 7.31
N LEU A 89 31.72 -6.25 8.06
CA LEU A 89 31.68 -6.22 9.54
C LEU A 89 30.58 -5.30 10.09
N MET A 90 30.42 -4.12 9.50
CA MET A 90 29.39 -3.15 9.88
C MET A 90 27.99 -3.72 9.66
N HIS A 91 27.74 -4.33 8.50
CA HIS A 91 26.45 -4.94 8.16
C HIS A 91 26.15 -6.17 9.03
N ARG A 92 27.16 -6.98 9.37
CA ARG A 92 26.98 -8.09 10.34
C ARG A 92 26.59 -7.59 11.73
N LEU A 93 27.19 -6.49 12.19
CA LEU A 93 26.80 -5.88 13.46
C LEU A 93 25.35 -5.37 13.39
N LYS A 94 25.00 -4.65 12.31
CA LYS A 94 23.63 -4.20 12.03
C LYS A 94 22.64 -5.37 12.12
N GLN A 95 22.87 -6.45 11.39
CA GLN A 95 21.96 -7.60 11.42
C GLN A 95 21.82 -8.23 12.81
N ARG A 96 22.91 -8.27 13.60
CA ARG A 96 22.86 -8.78 14.98
C ARG A 96 21.98 -7.92 15.89
N VAL A 97 22.06 -6.59 15.79
CA VAL A 97 21.24 -5.68 16.63
C VAL A 97 19.79 -5.57 16.15
N HIS A 98 19.50 -5.91 14.88
CA HIS A 98 18.16 -5.88 14.30
C HIS A 98 17.52 -7.27 14.16
N GLY A 99 17.93 -8.25 14.96
CA GLY A 99 17.21 -9.52 15.13
C GLY A 99 17.54 -10.61 14.12
N MET A 100 18.59 -10.46 13.31
CA MET A 100 19.14 -11.48 12.41
C MET A 100 18.13 -12.05 11.41
N LYS A 101 17.10 -11.28 11.06
CA LYS A 101 16.08 -11.65 10.08
C LYS A 101 16.18 -10.76 8.84
N VAL A 102 15.89 -11.35 7.69
CA VAL A 102 15.85 -10.67 6.40
C VAL A 102 14.69 -11.21 5.56
N ALA A 103 14.34 -10.47 4.51
CA ALA A 103 13.39 -10.93 3.51
C ALA A 103 14.11 -11.72 2.41
N TYR A 104 13.63 -12.93 2.15
CA TYR A 104 13.94 -13.69 0.93
C TYR A 104 12.73 -13.73 0.02
N THR A 105 12.92 -14.12 -1.23
CA THR A 105 11.89 -14.12 -2.28
C THR A 105 11.73 -15.51 -2.90
N PRO A 106 11.28 -16.53 -2.14
CA PRO A 106 11.15 -17.90 -2.66
C PRO A 106 10.15 -18.01 -3.82
N ASN A 107 9.14 -17.13 -3.87
CA ASN A 107 8.12 -17.10 -4.94
C ASN A 107 8.30 -15.88 -5.85
N ALA A 108 9.56 -15.55 -6.20
CA ALA A 108 9.88 -14.38 -7.03
C ALA A 108 9.18 -14.39 -8.40
N ASP A 109 8.91 -15.57 -8.93
CA ASP A 109 8.19 -15.85 -10.16
C ASP A 109 6.69 -15.46 -10.10
N ALA A 110 6.10 -15.40 -8.91
CA ALA A 110 4.73 -14.92 -8.73
C ALA A 110 4.61 -13.38 -8.82
N CYS A 111 5.73 -12.65 -8.83
CA CYS A 111 5.72 -11.19 -8.78
C CYS A 111 5.04 -10.58 -10.01
N ARG A 112 4.06 -9.71 -9.77
CA ARG A 112 3.32 -8.95 -10.79
C ARG A 112 3.72 -7.47 -10.89
N SER A 113 4.88 -7.12 -10.34
CA SER A 113 5.48 -5.77 -10.40
C SER A 113 4.59 -4.61 -9.93
N CYS A 114 3.78 -4.80 -8.88
CA CYS A 114 2.92 -3.74 -8.34
C CYS A 114 3.67 -2.63 -7.57
N GLY A 115 4.92 -2.88 -7.15
CA GLY A 115 5.75 -1.88 -6.46
C GLY A 115 5.42 -1.64 -4.97
N LEU A 116 4.36 -2.22 -4.42
CA LEU A 116 3.94 -1.99 -3.02
C LEU A 116 5.05 -2.30 -2.00
N CYS A 117 5.80 -3.39 -2.22
CA CYS A 117 6.91 -3.79 -1.36
C CYS A 117 8.06 -2.76 -1.35
N VAL A 118 8.30 -2.06 -2.46
CA VAL A 118 9.33 -1.03 -2.57
C VAL A 118 8.95 0.17 -1.70
N THR A 119 7.71 0.65 -1.84
CA THR A 119 7.19 1.78 -1.05
C THR A 119 7.09 1.45 0.44
N ALA A 120 6.68 0.23 0.79
CA ALA A 120 6.47 -0.18 2.18
C ALA A 120 7.76 -0.47 2.96
N CYS A 121 8.92 -0.59 2.28
CA CYS A 121 10.17 -0.95 2.92
C CYS A 121 10.82 0.26 3.63
N PRO A 122 10.88 0.28 4.97
CA PRO A 122 11.43 1.44 5.70
C PRO A 122 12.94 1.61 5.45
N GLU A 123 13.65 0.51 5.18
CA GLU A 123 15.08 0.52 4.91
C GLU A 123 15.43 0.86 3.45
N ARG A 124 14.42 0.96 2.58
CA ARG A 124 14.57 1.07 1.11
C ARG A 124 15.52 0.00 0.57
N ALA A 125 15.34 -1.24 1.04
CA ALA A 125 16.19 -2.39 0.74
C ALA A 125 15.67 -3.24 -0.44
N ILE A 126 14.58 -2.85 -1.08
CA ILE A 126 13.91 -3.63 -2.12
C ILE A 126 13.85 -2.79 -3.40
N THR A 127 14.25 -3.39 -4.52
CA THR A 127 14.06 -2.87 -5.87
C THR A 127 13.36 -3.91 -6.74
N LEU A 128 12.84 -3.50 -7.90
CA LEU A 128 12.29 -4.41 -8.90
C LEU A 128 13.22 -4.43 -10.12
N ALA A 129 13.56 -5.63 -10.59
CA ALA A 129 14.42 -5.84 -11.76
C ALA A 129 13.81 -6.88 -12.69
N ARG A 130 14.10 -6.78 -14.00
CA ARG A 130 13.72 -7.83 -14.95
C ARG A 130 14.49 -9.11 -14.63
N THR A 131 13.79 -10.23 -14.69
CA THR A 131 14.43 -11.55 -14.66
C THR A 131 15.12 -11.78 -16.01
N ALA A 132 16.33 -12.34 -15.99
CA ALA A 132 17.08 -12.68 -17.20
C ALA A 132 16.53 -13.95 -17.86
#